data_AF-A0A3C1FTR4-F1
#
_entry.id   AF-A0A3C1FTR4-F1
#
_cell.length_a   1.000
_cell.length_b   1.000
_cell.length_c   1.000
_cell.angle_alpha   90.00
_cell.angle_beta   90.00
_cell.angle_gamma   90.00
#
_symmetry.space_group_name_H-M   'P 1'
#
loop_
_entity.id
_entity.type
_entity.pdbx_description
1 polymer ?
#
loop_
_entity_poly.entity_id
_entity_poly.type
_entity_poly.pdbx_seq_one_letter_code
_entity_poly.pdbx_strand_id
1 'polypeptide(L)'
;MAALREKHKKLLYDDEIERRLHLSAMKMLSDHAGLSADMVERLYEIVLDRLKREAKIKDFLPILVSRRVRYLLNKKELTKNKVLKSKGADQLI
;
A
#
# COMPACT_ATOMS: atom_id res chain seq x y z
N MET A 1 -8.53 -7.99 -18.80
CA MET A 1 -8.16 -7.60 -17.42
C MET A 1 -7.21 -6.41 -17.36
N ALA A 2 -6.13 -6.35 -18.16
CA ALA A 2 -5.18 -5.22 -18.16
C ALA A 2 -5.81 -3.85 -18.51
N ALA A 3 -6.68 -3.79 -19.53
CA ALA A 3 -7.33 -2.54 -19.95
C ALA A 3 -8.25 -1.93 -18.88
N LEU A 4 -8.92 -2.77 -18.09
CA LEU A 4 -9.78 -2.31 -16.98
C LEU A 4 -8.95 -1.69 -15.84
N ARG A 5 -7.78 -2.28 -15.58
CA ARG A 5 -6.82 -1.77 -14.59
C ARG A 5 -6.26 -0.41 -15.02
N GLU A 6 -5.89 -0.29 -16.29
CA GLU A 6 -5.35 0.96 -16.82
C GLU A 6 -6.39 2.09 -16.78
N LYS A 7 -7.65 1.77 -17.10
CA LYS A 7 -8.76 2.72 -16.97
C LYS A 7 -8.99 3.15 -15.52
N HIS A 8 -8.90 2.23 -14.56
CA HIS A 8 -9.02 2.55 -13.13
C HIS A 8 -7.88 3.45 -12.65
N LYS A 9 -6.64 3.16 -13.05
CA LYS A 9 -5.46 3.99 -12.72
C LYS A 9 -5.62 5.42 -13.20
N LYS A 10 -6.14 5.61 -14.41
CA LYS A 10 -6.36 6.95 -14.99
C LYS A 10 -7.41 7.78 -14.24
N LEU A 11 -8.30 7.14 -13.48
CA LEU A 11 -9.32 7.80 -12.66
C LEU A 11 -8.87 8.03 -11.21
N LEU A 12 -7.80 7.36 -10.77
CA LEU A 12 -7.35 7.43 -9.39
C LEU A 12 -6.49 8.67 -9.11
N TYR A 13 -5.79 9.17 -10.12
CA TYR A 13 -4.97 10.39 -10.05
C TYR A 13 -5.68 11.51 -10.80
N ASP A 14 -5.73 12.70 -10.20
CA ASP A 14 -6.36 13.90 -10.78
C ASP A 14 -5.47 14.47 -11.89
N ASP A 15 -4.15 14.40 -11.73
CA ASP A 15 -3.18 14.82 -12.73
C ASP A 15 -1.87 14.01 -12.68
N GLU A 16 -0.98 14.29 -13.64
CA GLU A 16 0.31 13.59 -13.77
C GLU A 16 1.30 13.97 -12.66
N ILE A 17 1.18 15.17 -12.06
CA ILE A 17 2.03 15.61 -10.95
C ILE A 17 1.67 14.83 -9.69
N GLU A 18 0.38 14.74 -9.34
CA GLU A 18 -0.14 13.91 -8.25
C GLU A 18 0.27 12.45 -8.47
N ARG A 19 0.12 11.93 -9.69
CA ARG A 19 0.53 10.57 -10.05
C ARG A 19 2.01 10.33 -9.75
N ARG A 20 2.91 11.23 -10.15
CA ARG A 20 4.35 11.09 -9.88
C ARG A 20 4.67 11.12 -8.39
N LEU A 21 3.99 11.95 -7.60
CA LEU A 21 4.16 11.97 -6.14
C LEU A 21 3.81 10.63 -5.51
N HIS A 22 2.69 10.03 -5.93
CA HIS A 22 2.30 8.70 -5.45
C HIS A 22 3.26 7.60 -5.89
N LEU A 23 3.70 7.61 -7.16
CA LEU A 23 4.68 6.63 -7.66
C LEU A 23 6.01 6.70 -6.90
N SER A 24 6.51 7.91 -6.62
CA SER A 24 7.71 8.11 -5.80
C SER A 24 7.54 7.51 -4.40
N ALA A 25 6.39 7.76 -3.76
CA ALA A 25 6.08 7.20 -2.45
C ALA A 25 5.98 5.66 -2.46
N MET A 26 5.36 5.07 -3.48
CA MET A 26 5.30 3.61 -3.66
C MET A 26 6.70 3.01 -3.81
N LYS A 27 7.57 3.63 -4.61
CA LYS A 27 8.96 3.17 -4.77
C LYS A 27 9.68 3.16 -3.42
N MET A 28 9.60 4.24 -2.66
CA MET A 28 10.21 4.30 -1.33
C MET A 28 9.67 3.23 -0.37
N LEU A 29 8.38 2.92 -0.43
CA LEU A 29 7.77 1.86 0.37
C LEU A 29 8.22 0.47 -0.05
N SER A 30 8.35 0.23 -1.35
CA SER A 30 8.86 -1.01 -1.92
C SER A 30 10.29 -1.27 -1.47
N ASP A 31 11.16 -0.28 -1.64
CA ASP A 31 12.57 -0.33 -1.27
C ASP A 31 12.73 -0.56 0.24
N HIS A 32 11.96 0.16 1.07
CA HIS A 32 12.04 0.03 2.52
C HIS A 32 11.49 -1.29 3.06
N ALA A 33 10.44 -1.83 2.45
CA ALA A 33 9.81 -3.07 2.90
C ALA A 33 10.44 -4.33 2.31
N GLY A 34 11.33 -4.20 1.31
CA GLY A 34 11.88 -5.34 0.57
C GLY A 34 10.81 -6.13 -0.19
N LEU A 35 9.72 -5.47 -0.61
CA LEU A 35 8.59 -6.09 -1.31
C LEU A 35 8.60 -5.71 -2.79
N SER A 36 7.90 -6.49 -3.61
CA SER A 36 7.74 -6.18 -5.03
C SER A 36 6.90 -4.92 -5.24
N ALA A 37 7.28 -4.13 -6.25
CA ALA A 37 6.58 -2.92 -6.63
C ALA A 37 5.09 -3.19 -6.91
N ASP A 38 4.77 -4.28 -7.59
CA ASP A 38 3.40 -4.72 -7.87
C ASP A 38 2.56 -4.93 -6.60
N MET A 39 3.14 -5.50 -5.55
CA MET A 39 2.42 -5.75 -4.29
C MET A 39 2.14 -4.43 -3.57
N VAL A 40 3.13 -3.54 -3.51
CA VAL A 40 3.01 -2.23 -2.88
C VAL A 40 2.04 -1.37 -3.66
N GLU A 41 2.13 -1.33 -4.99
CA GLU A 41 1.24 -0.59 -5.87
C GLU A 41 -0.22 -0.96 -5.62
N ARG A 42 -0.57 -2.26 -5.64
CA ARG A 42 -1.95 -2.71 -5.40
C ARG A 42 -2.47 -2.28 -4.03
N LEU A 43 -1.66 -2.45 -2.98
CA LEU A 43 -2.07 -2.06 -1.63
C LEU A 43 -2.23 -0.55 -1.51
N TYR A 44 -1.33 0.20 -2.11
CA TYR A 44 -1.34 1.66 -2.12
C TYR A 44 -2.57 2.20 -2.84
N GLU A 45 -2.88 1.70 -4.03
CA GLU A 45 -4.04 2.10 -4.83
C GLU A 45 -5.36 1.86 -4.07
N ILE A 46 -5.49 0.72 -3.38
CA ILE A 46 -6.67 0.43 -2.54
C ILE A 46 -6.82 1.45 -1.40
N VAL A 47 -5.72 1.83 -0.76
CA VAL A 47 -5.74 2.81 0.34
C VAL A 47 -6.00 4.22 -0.20
N LEU A 48 -5.42 4.57 -1.34
CA LEU A 48 -5.63 5.85 -2.01
C LEU A 48 -7.09 6.02 -2.42
N ASP A 49 -7.71 5.04 -3.07
CA ASP A 49 -9.12 5.13 -3.49
C ASP A 49 -10.04 5.37 -2.28
N ARG A 50 -9.79 4.66 -1.17
CA ARG A 50 -10.58 4.84 0.06
C ARG A 50 -10.42 6.24 0.66
N LEU A 51 -9.17 6.69 0.85
CA LEU A 51 -8.91 7.98 1.47
C LEU A 51 -9.32 9.16 0.58
N LYS A 52 -9.17 9.03 -0.75
CA LYS A 52 -9.50 10.08 -1.70
C LYS A 52 -11.00 10.36 -1.77
N ARG A 53 -11.86 9.35 -1.58
CA ARG A 53 -13.33 9.51 -1.53
C ARG A 53 -13.80 10.39 -0.37
N GLU A 54 -13.06 10.40 0.73
CA GLU A 54 -13.42 11.11 1.96
C GLU A 54 -12.63 12.41 2.17
N ALA A 55 -11.55 12.61 1.39
CA ALA A 55 -10.64 13.73 1.56
C ALA A 55 -11.20 15.04 0.99
N LYS A 56 -11.34 16.04 1.86
CA LYS A 56 -11.64 17.43 1.47
C LYS A 56 -10.40 18.20 1.02
N ILE A 57 -9.23 17.87 1.55
CA ILE A 57 -7.93 18.45 1.21
C ILE A 57 -7.03 17.33 0.71
N LYS A 58 -6.60 17.42 -0.55
CA LYS A 58 -5.90 16.32 -1.25
C LYS A 58 -4.38 16.39 -1.14
N ASP A 59 -3.81 17.56 -0.84
CA ASP A 59 -2.37 17.80 -0.81
C ASP A 59 -1.60 16.86 0.15
N PHE A 60 -2.27 16.40 1.21
CA PHE A 60 -1.70 15.50 2.19
C PHE A 60 -1.95 14.01 1.90
N LEU A 61 -2.72 13.66 0.86
CA LEU A 61 -3.03 12.28 0.52
C LEU A 61 -1.79 11.40 0.31
N PRO A 62 -0.73 11.83 -0.41
CA PRO A 62 0.47 11.02 -0.58
C PRO A 62 1.09 10.60 0.76
N ILE A 63 1.12 11.50 1.74
CA ILE A 63 1.67 11.25 3.08
C ILE A 63 0.75 10.30 3.85
N LEU A 64 -0.56 10.58 3.88
CA LEU A 64 -1.54 9.79 4.63
C LEU A 64 -1.62 8.34 4.12
N VAL A 65 -1.68 8.17 2.79
CA VAL A 65 -1.68 6.85 2.16
C VAL A 65 -0.40 6.11 2.50
N SER A 66 0.76 6.76 2.38
CA SER A 66 2.05 6.13 2.68
C SER A 66 2.17 5.66 4.13
N ARG A 67 1.71 6.46 5.09
CA ARG A 67 1.68 6.07 6.51
C ARG A 67 0.76 4.88 6.73
N ARG A 68 -0.42 4.87 6.11
CA ARG A 68 -1.39 3.78 6.24
C ARG A 68 -0.88 2.48 5.61
N VAL A 69 -0.27 2.55 4.42
CA VAL A 69 0.33 1.40 3.75
C VAL A 69 1.46 0.82 4.61
N ARG A 70 2.38 1.66 5.10
CA ARG A 70 3.45 1.23 6.00
C ARG A 70 2.92 0.52 7.26
N TYR A 71 1.88 1.08 7.89
CA TYR A 71 1.24 0.44 9.04
C TYR A 71 0.68 -0.94 8.69
N LEU A 72 0.02 -1.09 7.54
CA LEU A 72 -0.55 -2.37 7.09
C LEU A 72 0.53 -3.40 6.76
N LEU A 73 1.63 -2.98 6.14
CA LEU A 73 2.78 -3.85 5.88
C LEU A 73 3.40 -4.35 7.19
N ASN A 74 3.66 -3.46 8.15
CA ASN A 74 4.22 -3.82 9.46
C ASN A 74 3.27 -4.72 10.26
N LYS A 75 1.96 -4.48 10.20
CA LYS A 75 0.97 -5.32 10.90
C LYS A 75 0.92 -6.74 10.31
N LYS A 76 1.07 -6.90 9.00
CA LYS A 76 1.15 -8.21 8.35
C LYS A 76 2.37 -9.01 8.82
N GLU A 77 3.53 -8.35 8.96
CA GLU A 77 4.74 -8.97 9.50
C GLU A 77 4.58 -9.37 10.98
N LEU A 78 3.92 -8.55 11.79
CA LEU A 78 3.59 -8.90 13.18
C LEU A 78 2.66 -10.13 13.27
N THR A 79 1.69 -10.27 12.36
CA THR A 79 0.82 -11.46 12.32
C THR A 79 1.53 -12.71 11.82
N LYS A 80 2.41 -12.61 10.81
CA LYS A 80 3.23 -13.75 10.36
C LYS A 80 4.14 -14.24 11.49
N ASN A 81 4.81 -13.32 12.19
CA ASN A 81 5.69 -13.65 13.31
C ASN A 81 4.95 -14.31 14.48
N LYS A 82 3.71 -13.90 14.77
CA LYS A 82 2.89 -14.59 15.79
C LYS A 82 2.48 -16.00 15.37
N VAL A 83 2.08 -16.20 14.12
CA VAL A 83 1.69 -17.53 13.59
C VAL A 83 2.89 -18.48 13.52
N LEU A 84 4.09 -17.98 13.18
CA LEU A 84 5.32 -18.79 13.20
C LEU A 84 5.70 -19.21 14.61
N LYS A 85 5.54 -18.32 15.61
CA LYS A 85 5.80 -18.65 17.02
C LYS A 85 4.78 -19.64 17.60
N SER A 86 3.50 -19.57 17.23
CA SER A 86 2.49 -20.54 17.70
C SER A 86 2.71 -21.93 17.10
N LYS A 87 3.06 -22.02 15.80
CA LYS A 87 3.33 -23.30 15.15
C LYS A 87 4.59 -24.03 15.63
N GLY A 88 5.57 -23.30 16.19
CA GLY A 88 6.77 -23.89 16.81
C GLY A 88 6.54 -24.42 18.22
N ALA A 89 5.52 -23.94 18.94
CA ALA A 89 5.15 -24.43 20.26
C ALA A 89 4.38 -25.77 20.19
N ASP A 90 3.62 -25.98 19.12
CA ASP A 90 2.84 -27.21 18.89
C ASP A 90 3.68 -28.43 18.48
N GLN A 91 5.01 -28.29 18.28
CA GLN A 91 5.92 -29.40 17.94
C GLN A 91 6.73 -29.94 19.13
N LEU A 92 6.46 -29.45 20.36
CA LEU A 92 7.16 -29.86 21.58
C LEU A 92 6.23 -30.58 22.59
N ILE A 93 5.10 -31.10 22.16
CA ILE A 93 4.19 -31.94 22.97
C ILE A 93 4.01 -33.30 22.30
#